data_AF-A0A7C3EEL1-F1
#
_entry.id   AF-A0A7C3EEL1-F1
#
_cell.length_a   1.000
_cell.length_b   1.000
_cell.length_c   1.000
_cell.angle_alpha   90.00
_cell.angle_beta   90.00
_cell.angle_gamma   90.00
#
_symmetry.space_group_name_H-M   'P 1'
#
loop_
_entity.id
_entity.type
_entity.pdbx_description
1 polymer ?
#
loop_
_entity_poly.entity_id
_entity_poly.type
_entity_poly.pdbx_seq_one_letter_code
_entity_poly.pdbx_strand_id
1 'polypeptide(L)'
;MAPQKLTVNYSIENIAQSIVRDHPVSKKYSAQDKQQLYQKTHILLDGFPELKKLLSLEHIRSIRLPFAKRISRCGILPPAIVIVDSRIQDMCSLPYWLFYGSGEGTFGKCAGVGNFSCCPPFTPSADKVQELLNQSDIFFVLQTRPSISMSRGNPGAQFHLLNKLADEVNALCGRKAVIQKFAGGPCFACYPEACLGEGKCRAPELKIASLEGMGVCVDQLCKDLAFLTADDQWKIVWIKGFSADTQKPKTWKGTMALAIQLIEKKANSG
;
A
#
# COMPACT_ATOMS: atom_id res chain seq x y z
N MET A 1 24.47 15.80 -38.02
CA MET A 1 23.45 16.10 -37.00
C MET A 1 23.65 15.14 -35.85
N ALA A 2 23.86 15.64 -34.63
CA ALA A 2 23.89 14.76 -33.46
C ALA A 2 22.49 14.16 -33.26
N PRO A 3 22.37 12.85 -32.94
CA PRO A 3 21.08 12.25 -32.67
C PRO A 3 20.42 12.99 -31.51
N GLN A 4 19.26 13.58 -31.77
CA GLN A 4 18.48 14.27 -30.75
C GLN A 4 18.07 13.22 -29.72
N LYS A 5 18.65 13.31 -28.52
CA LYS A 5 18.35 12.40 -27.41
C LYS A 5 16.90 12.65 -27.00
N LEU A 6 15.98 11.86 -27.57
CA LEU A 6 14.56 11.87 -27.23
C LEU A 6 14.44 11.56 -25.74
N THR A 7 14.24 12.61 -24.95
CA THR A 7 14.08 12.50 -23.51
C THR A 7 12.61 12.17 -23.26
N VAL A 8 12.23 10.91 -23.45
CA VAL A 8 10.86 10.48 -23.15
C VAL A 8 10.71 10.49 -21.63
N ASN A 9 9.99 11.49 -21.12
CA ASN A 9 9.70 11.64 -19.70
C ASN A 9 8.58 10.66 -19.30
N TYR A 10 8.94 9.39 -19.11
CA TYR A 10 8.05 8.39 -18.53
C TYR A 10 7.77 8.76 -17.07
N SER A 11 6.58 9.33 -16.83
CA SER A 11 6.11 9.65 -15.49
C SER A 11 5.17 8.55 -15.02
N ILE A 12 5.59 7.77 -14.01
CA ILE A 12 4.74 6.76 -13.34
C ILE A 12 3.44 7.40 -12.84
N GLU A 13 3.53 8.65 -12.36
CA GLU A 13 2.35 9.43 -11.97
C GLU A 13 1.39 9.62 -13.15
N ASN A 14 1.88 9.95 -14.34
CA ASN A 14 1.01 10.17 -15.49
C ASN A 14 0.31 8.87 -15.91
N ILE A 15 1.02 7.74 -15.87
CA ILE A 15 0.42 6.42 -16.18
C ILE A 15 -0.67 6.10 -15.15
N ALA A 16 -0.34 6.21 -13.86
CA ALA A 16 -1.30 5.99 -12.79
C ALA A 16 -2.53 6.90 -12.91
N GLN A 17 -2.34 8.18 -13.21
CA GLN A 17 -3.43 9.14 -13.36
C GLN A 17 -4.26 8.93 -14.62
N SER A 18 -3.67 8.43 -15.72
CA SER A 18 -4.44 7.99 -16.89
C SER A 18 -5.32 6.78 -16.55
N ILE A 19 -4.76 5.77 -15.86
CA ILE A 19 -5.52 4.61 -15.38
C ILE A 19 -6.68 5.04 -14.50
N VAL A 20 -6.41 5.92 -13.52
CA VAL A 20 -7.42 6.49 -12.61
C VAL A 20 -8.54 7.17 -13.38
N ARG A 21 -8.22 8.03 -14.36
CA ARG A 21 -9.21 8.77 -15.16
C ARG A 21 -10.15 7.83 -15.93
N ASP A 22 -9.61 6.71 -16.40
CA ASP A 22 -10.38 5.73 -17.15
C ASP A 22 -11.24 4.84 -16.26
N HIS A 23 -10.81 4.63 -15.00
CA HIS A 23 -11.39 3.65 -14.09
C HIS A 23 -12.83 3.98 -13.69
N PRO A 24 -13.75 2.99 -13.67
CA PRO A 24 -15.17 3.22 -13.34
C PRO A 24 -15.41 3.87 -11.97
N VAL A 25 -14.64 3.48 -10.95
CA VAL A 25 -14.76 4.04 -9.58
C VAL A 25 -14.52 5.55 -9.58
N SER A 26 -13.53 6.05 -10.34
CA SER A 26 -13.22 7.48 -10.40
C SER A 26 -14.33 8.29 -11.05
N LYS A 27 -15.04 7.69 -12.02
CA LYS A 27 -16.19 8.31 -12.69
C LYS A 27 -17.46 8.25 -11.83
N LYS A 28 -17.55 7.26 -10.95
CA LYS A 28 -18.72 7.00 -10.09
C LYS A 28 -18.82 7.96 -8.91
N TYR A 29 -17.70 8.35 -8.29
CA TYR A 29 -17.70 9.12 -7.05
C TYR A 29 -17.12 10.51 -7.25
N SER A 30 -17.96 11.54 -7.09
CA SER A 30 -17.53 12.94 -7.01
C SER A 30 -16.78 13.21 -5.71
N ALA A 31 -16.16 14.40 -5.60
CA ALA A 31 -15.51 14.84 -4.36
C ALA A 31 -16.49 14.87 -3.17
N GLN A 32 -17.74 15.27 -3.40
CA GLN A 32 -18.79 15.29 -2.38
C GLN A 32 -19.18 13.87 -1.95
N ASP A 33 -19.31 12.93 -2.90
CA ASP A 33 -19.62 11.53 -2.58
C ASP A 33 -18.51 10.90 -1.73
N LYS A 34 -17.24 11.18 -2.07
CA LYS A 34 -16.09 10.71 -1.28
C LYS A 34 -16.15 11.24 0.15
N GLN A 35 -16.48 12.52 0.35
CA GLN A 35 -16.64 13.10 1.70
C GLN A 35 -17.78 12.44 2.48
N GLN A 36 -18.93 12.22 1.84
CA GLN A 36 -20.06 11.54 2.48
C GLN A 36 -19.74 10.11 2.88
N LEU A 37 -19.08 9.34 1.99
CA LEU A 37 -18.63 7.98 2.30
C LEU A 37 -17.62 7.98 3.45
N TYR A 38 -16.67 8.91 3.44
CA TYR A 38 -15.69 9.05 4.50
C TYR A 38 -16.34 9.33 5.86
N GLN A 39 -17.30 10.26 5.92
CA GLN A 39 -18.07 10.52 7.13
C GLN A 39 -18.87 9.30 7.60
N LYS A 40 -19.52 8.58 6.69
CA LYS A 40 -20.24 7.33 7.02
C LYS A 40 -19.31 6.27 7.61
N THR A 41 -18.12 6.09 7.05
CA THR A 41 -17.11 5.16 7.58
C THR A 41 -16.63 5.57 8.98
N HIS A 42 -16.49 6.88 9.26
CA HIS A 42 -16.17 7.35 10.61
C HIS A 42 -17.30 7.10 11.60
N ILE A 43 -18.56 7.38 11.23
CA ILE A 43 -19.74 7.08 12.05
C ILE A 43 -19.82 5.58 12.37
N LEU A 44 -19.55 4.73 11.37
CA LEU A 44 -19.48 3.29 11.57
C LEU A 44 -18.39 2.92 12.60
N LEU A 45 -17.20 3.51 12.48
CA LEU A 45 -16.09 3.26 13.42
C LEU A 45 -16.35 3.82 14.82
N ASP A 46 -17.18 4.85 14.98
CA ASP A 46 -17.56 5.36 16.30
C ASP A 46 -18.33 4.33 17.14
N GLY A 47 -18.95 3.32 16.50
CA GLY A 47 -19.50 2.15 17.17
C GLY A 47 -18.46 1.17 17.73
N PHE A 48 -17.16 1.37 17.45
CA PHE A 48 -16.06 0.50 17.85
C PHE A 48 -14.91 1.32 18.48
N PRO A 49 -15.10 1.93 19.66
CA PRO A 49 -14.12 2.86 20.24
C PRO A 49 -12.76 2.20 20.55
N GLU A 50 -12.73 0.92 20.93
CA GLU A 50 -11.50 0.17 21.15
C GLU A 50 -10.74 -0.06 19.83
N LEU A 51 -11.45 -0.31 18.73
CA LEU A 51 -10.83 -0.44 17.42
C LEU A 51 -10.26 0.91 16.99
N LYS A 52 -11.00 1.99 17.18
CA LYS A 52 -10.53 3.36 16.91
C LYS A 52 -9.24 3.67 17.69
N LYS A 53 -9.14 3.20 18.95
CA LYS A 53 -7.91 3.30 19.75
C LYS A 53 -6.77 2.46 19.15
N LEU A 54 -7.02 1.21 18.76
CA LEU A 54 -6.00 0.35 18.12
C LEU A 54 -5.49 0.93 16.79
N LEU A 55 -6.38 1.55 16.01
CA LEU A 55 -6.05 2.16 14.72
C LEU A 55 -5.42 3.56 14.86
N SER A 56 -5.25 4.06 16.09
CA SER A 56 -4.65 5.37 16.34
C SER A 56 -3.13 5.36 16.15
N LEU A 57 -2.59 6.52 15.74
CA LEU A 57 -1.15 6.71 15.58
C LEU A 57 -0.38 6.51 16.89
N GLU A 58 -0.99 6.86 18.02
CA GLU A 58 -0.43 6.69 19.35
C GLU A 58 -0.23 5.20 19.66
N HIS A 59 -1.28 4.39 19.51
CA HIS A 59 -1.21 2.95 19.73
C HIS A 59 -0.16 2.30 18.82
N ILE A 60 -0.20 2.61 17.52
CA ILE A 60 0.77 2.06 16.56
C ILE A 60 2.20 2.38 16.98
N ARG A 61 2.49 3.62 17.37
CA ARG A 61 3.86 4.00 17.80
C ARG A 61 4.26 3.41 19.15
N SER A 62 3.30 3.00 19.98
CA SER A 62 3.55 2.32 21.26
C SER A 62 4.03 0.88 21.10
N ILE A 63 3.76 0.26 19.94
CA ILE A 63 4.20 -1.09 19.62
C ILE A 63 5.74 -1.15 19.68
N ARG A 64 6.26 -2.14 20.42
CA ARG A 64 7.71 -2.40 20.60
C ARG A 64 8.38 -2.97 19.34
N LEU A 65 8.20 -2.29 18.21
CA LEU A 65 8.86 -2.56 16.94
C LEU A 65 9.49 -1.25 16.42
N PRO A 66 10.80 -1.22 16.09
CA PRO A 66 11.45 0.00 15.59
C PRO A 66 10.75 0.62 14.39
N PHE A 67 10.18 -0.20 13.50
CA PHE A 67 9.44 0.29 12.33
C PHE A 67 8.16 1.05 12.70
N ALA A 68 7.50 0.69 13.80
CA ALA A 68 6.26 1.34 14.23
C ALA A 68 6.48 2.83 14.56
N LYS A 69 7.65 3.17 15.11
CA LYS A 69 8.07 4.56 15.36
C LYS A 69 8.25 5.39 14.07
N ARG A 70 8.43 4.73 12.91
CA ARG A 70 8.56 5.40 11.61
C ARG A 70 7.21 5.80 11.01
N ILE A 71 6.11 5.25 11.49
CA ILE A 71 4.76 5.62 11.03
C ILE A 71 4.51 7.08 11.39
N SER A 72 4.28 7.92 10.38
CA SER A 72 3.88 9.32 10.57
C SER A 72 2.39 9.52 10.63
N ARG A 73 1.64 8.71 9.87
CA ARG A 73 0.22 8.91 9.62
C ARG A 73 -0.49 7.59 9.60
N CYS A 74 -1.72 7.63 10.08
CA CYS A 74 -2.71 6.60 9.90
C CYS A 74 -4.01 7.28 9.44
N GLY A 75 -4.76 6.61 8.60
CA GLY A 75 -5.99 7.14 8.03
C GLY A 75 -6.91 6.00 7.65
N ILE A 76 -8.19 6.31 7.50
CA ILE A 76 -9.19 5.36 7.06
C ILE A 76 -9.72 5.83 5.72
N LEU A 77 -9.96 4.89 4.82
CA LEU A 77 -10.62 5.15 3.56
C LEU A 77 -11.85 4.25 3.45
N PRO A 78 -12.97 4.74 2.87
CA PRO A 78 -14.04 3.87 2.41
C PRO A 78 -13.48 2.90 1.36
N PRO A 79 -13.62 1.57 1.52
CA PRO A 79 -13.10 0.61 0.55
C PRO A 79 -13.64 0.83 -0.87
N ALA A 80 -14.88 1.31 -0.99
CA ALA A 80 -15.56 1.55 -2.27
C ALA A 80 -14.88 2.60 -3.18
N ILE A 81 -14.03 3.48 -2.63
CA ILE A 81 -13.32 4.50 -3.42
C ILE A 81 -11.87 4.12 -3.73
N VAL A 82 -11.38 2.99 -3.19
CA VAL A 82 -10.05 2.46 -3.50
C VAL A 82 -10.05 1.99 -4.95
N ILE A 83 -9.09 2.47 -5.75
CA ILE A 83 -8.92 2.05 -7.14
C ILE A 83 -7.98 0.86 -7.19
N VAL A 84 -8.50 -0.24 -7.75
CA VAL A 84 -7.77 -1.46 -8.02
C VAL A 84 -7.89 -1.78 -9.50
N ASP A 85 -6.77 -1.86 -10.21
CA ASP A 85 -6.76 -2.05 -11.67
C ASP A 85 -5.58 -2.94 -12.07
N SER A 86 -5.81 -3.88 -12.97
CA SER A 86 -4.76 -4.80 -13.45
C SER A 86 -3.61 -4.05 -14.12
N ARG A 87 -3.88 -2.90 -14.74
CA ARG A 87 -2.84 -2.04 -15.34
C ARG A 87 -1.86 -1.52 -14.29
N ILE A 88 -2.28 -1.31 -13.04
CA ILE A 88 -1.37 -0.95 -11.93
C ILE A 88 -0.48 -2.15 -11.54
N GLN A 89 -1.05 -3.36 -11.54
CA GLN A 89 -0.30 -4.59 -11.30
C GLN A 89 0.74 -4.82 -12.42
N ASP A 90 0.32 -4.62 -13.67
CA ASP A 90 1.17 -4.72 -14.86
C ASP A 90 2.29 -3.70 -14.85
N MET A 91 2.04 -2.49 -14.33
CA MET A 91 3.07 -1.47 -14.18
C MET A 91 4.30 -2.03 -13.49
N CYS A 92 4.17 -2.82 -12.41
CA CYS A 92 5.32 -3.44 -11.74
C CYS A 92 6.20 -4.26 -12.70
N SER A 93 5.59 -4.88 -13.72
CA SER A 93 6.23 -5.75 -14.70
C SER A 93 6.75 -5.02 -15.94
N LEU A 94 6.44 -3.73 -16.09
CA LEU A 94 6.91 -2.92 -17.22
C LEU A 94 8.41 -2.62 -17.10
N PRO A 95 9.14 -2.54 -18.22
CA PRO A 95 10.58 -2.27 -18.23
C PRO A 95 10.92 -0.82 -17.84
N TYR A 96 9.97 -0.03 -17.34
CA TYR A 96 10.20 1.37 -16.98
C TYR A 96 10.51 1.55 -15.48
N TRP A 97 10.76 0.45 -14.74
CA TRP A 97 10.80 0.45 -13.28
C TRP A 97 12.19 0.38 -12.64
N LEU A 98 13.28 0.02 -13.34
CA LEU A 98 14.54 -0.23 -12.62
C LEU A 98 15.87 -0.14 -13.36
N PHE A 99 16.85 0.43 -12.63
CA PHE A 99 18.17 -0.17 -12.33
C PHE A 99 18.44 -0.03 -10.80
N TYR A 100 19.32 -0.84 -10.19
CA TYR A 100 19.87 -0.69 -8.81
C TYR A 100 21.41 -0.70 -8.96
N GLY A 101 22.02 0.43 -9.30
CA GLY A 101 23.47 0.51 -9.47
C GLY A 101 23.93 1.82 -10.09
N SER A 102 25.24 2.07 -10.04
CA SER A 102 25.89 3.35 -10.36
C SER A 102 25.81 3.69 -11.85
N GLY A 103 25.02 4.71 -12.17
CA GLY A 103 25.42 5.71 -13.17
C GLY A 103 24.84 5.60 -14.58
N GLU A 104 24.64 4.39 -15.13
CA GLU A 104 24.10 4.25 -16.50
C GLU A 104 23.10 3.08 -16.57
N GLY A 105 21.80 3.38 -16.52
CA GLY A 105 20.73 2.37 -16.50
C GLY A 105 19.99 2.26 -17.83
N THR A 106 19.78 1.03 -18.29
CA THR A 106 18.78 0.67 -19.31
C THR A 106 17.40 0.51 -18.66
N PHE A 107 16.33 0.71 -19.43
CA PHE A 107 14.96 0.42 -19.00
C PHE A 107 14.83 -1.06 -18.58
N GLY A 108 14.58 -1.34 -17.29
CA GLY A 108 14.35 -2.68 -16.73
C GLY A 108 13.08 -2.82 -15.88
N LYS A 109 12.63 -4.07 -15.68
CA LYS A 109 11.45 -4.40 -14.84
C LYS A 109 11.76 -4.21 -13.36
N CYS A 110 10.72 -4.07 -12.52
CA CYS A 110 10.92 -4.12 -11.07
C CYS A 110 11.62 -5.43 -10.68
N ALA A 111 12.67 -5.34 -9.86
CA ALA A 111 13.58 -6.44 -9.55
C ALA A 111 12.89 -7.54 -8.76
N GLY A 112 11.74 -7.23 -8.19
CA GLY A 112 10.91 -8.19 -7.50
C GLY A 112 9.98 -9.01 -8.36
N VAL A 113 9.59 -8.53 -9.55
CA VAL A 113 8.65 -9.24 -10.42
C VAL A 113 9.24 -10.57 -10.87
N GLY A 114 8.48 -11.65 -10.70
CA GLY A 114 8.92 -13.03 -10.96
C GLY A 114 9.94 -13.59 -9.95
N ASN A 115 10.63 -12.73 -9.19
CA ASN A 115 11.71 -13.15 -8.27
C ASN A 115 11.26 -13.30 -6.82
N PHE A 116 10.32 -12.47 -6.35
CA PHE A 116 9.77 -12.56 -4.98
C PHE A 116 8.38 -13.17 -4.99
N SER A 117 8.09 -14.00 -3.99
CA SER A 117 6.83 -14.73 -3.84
C SER A 117 5.58 -13.85 -3.69
N CYS A 118 5.73 -12.54 -3.51
CA CYS A 118 4.65 -11.57 -3.30
C CYS A 118 4.67 -10.43 -4.32
N CYS A 119 5.39 -10.62 -5.42
CA CYS A 119 5.31 -9.75 -6.57
C CYS A 119 4.55 -10.51 -7.68
N PRO A 120 3.96 -9.78 -8.63
CA PRO A 120 3.38 -10.42 -9.81
C PRO A 120 4.37 -11.42 -10.46
N PRO A 121 3.90 -12.58 -10.94
CA PRO A 121 2.50 -13.00 -11.05
C PRO A 121 1.95 -13.73 -9.81
N PHE A 122 2.65 -13.76 -8.67
CA PHE A 122 2.30 -14.57 -7.50
C PHE A 122 1.39 -13.86 -6.47
N THR A 123 0.79 -12.76 -6.89
CA THR A 123 -0.17 -11.97 -6.13
C THR A 123 -1.58 -12.20 -6.66
N PRO A 124 -2.63 -12.02 -5.85
CA PRO A 124 -4.00 -12.05 -6.35
C PRO A 124 -4.21 -11.09 -7.52
N SER A 125 -5.12 -11.43 -8.44
CA SER A 125 -5.51 -10.52 -9.51
C SER A 125 -6.21 -9.28 -8.96
N ALA A 126 -6.18 -8.18 -9.72
CA ALA A 126 -6.92 -6.97 -9.40
C ALA A 126 -8.41 -7.23 -9.09
N ASP A 127 -9.08 -8.08 -9.88
CA ASP A 127 -10.48 -8.46 -9.63
C ASP A 127 -10.65 -9.14 -8.27
N LYS A 128 -9.74 -10.06 -7.91
CA LYS A 128 -9.79 -10.73 -6.62
C LYS A 128 -9.57 -9.76 -5.46
N VAL A 129 -8.69 -8.78 -5.65
CA VAL A 129 -8.43 -7.73 -4.65
C VAL A 129 -9.65 -6.82 -4.52
N GLN A 130 -10.33 -6.48 -5.62
CA GLN A 130 -11.57 -5.72 -5.59
C GLN A 130 -12.68 -6.47 -4.86
N GLU A 131 -12.83 -7.79 -5.08
CA GLU A 131 -13.77 -8.62 -4.30
C GLU A 131 -13.49 -8.58 -2.80
N LEU A 132 -12.22 -8.65 -2.40
CA LEU A 132 -11.84 -8.54 -0.99
C LEU A 132 -12.20 -7.15 -0.44
N LEU A 133 -11.89 -6.08 -1.16
CA LEU A 133 -12.25 -4.72 -0.72
C LEU A 133 -13.77 -4.53 -0.60
N ASN A 134 -14.56 -5.15 -1.48
CA ASN A 134 -16.03 -5.11 -1.41
C ASN A 134 -16.58 -5.82 -0.16
N GLN A 135 -15.80 -6.68 0.48
CA GLN A 135 -16.16 -7.36 1.74
C GLN A 135 -15.69 -6.60 2.99
N SER A 136 -14.79 -5.63 2.84
CA SER A 136 -14.35 -4.78 3.94
C SER A 136 -15.28 -3.60 4.16
N ASP A 137 -15.38 -3.19 5.41
CA ASP A 137 -16.06 -1.97 5.83
C ASP A 137 -15.07 -0.79 5.95
N ILE A 138 -13.82 -1.11 6.28
CA ILE A 138 -12.76 -0.14 6.55
C ILE A 138 -11.51 -0.53 5.77
N PHE A 139 -10.93 0.44 5.06
CA PHE A 139 -9.58 0.34 4.52
C PHE A 139 -8.63 1.22 5.35
N PHE A 140 -7.91 0.60 6.27
CA PHE A 140 -7.01 1.29 7.19
C PHE A 140 -5.62 1.45 6.57
N VAL A 141 -5.14 2.68 6.45
CA VAL A 141 -3.90 3.02 5.75
C VAL A 141 -2.87 3.58 6.72
N LEU A 142 -1.62 3.14 6.57
CA LEU A 142 -0.45 3.57 7.33
C LEU A 142 0.57 4.19 6.37
N GLN A 143 1.18 5.30 6.77
CA GLN A 143 2.26 5.91 5.99
C GLN A 143 3.46 6.28 6.85
N THR A 144 4.67 5.94 6.37
CA THR A 144 5.93 6.28 7.04
C THR A 144 6.30 7.74 6.84
N ARG A 145 7.13 8.27 7.74
CA ARG A 145 7.85 9.52 7.51
C ARG A 145 8.72 9.41 6.25
N PRO A 146 8.99 10.53 5.55
CA PRO A 146 10.01 10.59 4.51
C PRO A 146 11.35 10.04 5.02
N SER A 147 11.98 9.15 4.26
CA SER A 147 13.27 8.53 4.62
C SER A 147 14.19 8.45 3.41
N ILE A 148 15.49 8.69 3.62
CA ILE A 148 16.53 8.77 2.56
C ILE A 148 16.97 7.38 2.05
N SER A 149 16.67 6.30 2.79
CA SER A 149 17.21 4.98 2.48
C SER A 149 16.23 3.83 2.81
N MET A 150 16.29 2.78 1.99
CA MET A 150 15.71 1.43 2.22
C MET A 150 16.74 0.52 2.89
N SER A 151 18.01 0.89 2.84
CA SER A 151 19.18 0.09 3.19
C SER A 151 19.58 0.17 4.67
N ARG A 152 19.01 1.08 5.46
CA ARG A 152 19.24 1.13 6.92
C ARG A 152 18.04 0.57 7.67
N GLY A 153 18.04 -0.74 7.91
CA GLY A 153 17.07 -1.44 8.75
C GLY A 153 16.64 -2.80 8.18
N ASN A 154 15.93 -3.59 8.99
CA ASN A 154 15.34 -4.84 8.54
C ASN A 154 14.14 -4.54 7.59
N PRO A 155 14.22 -4.87 6.29
CA PRO A 155 13.12 -4.62 5.35
C PRO A 155 11.86 -5.46 5.66
N GLY A 156 12.02 -6.57 6.40
CA GLY A 156 10.96 -7.39 6.98
C GLY A 156 10.13 -6.69 8.08
N ALA A 157 10.62 -5.59 8.65
CA ALA A 157 10.00 -4.98 9.84
C ALA A 157 8.59 -4.43 9.62
N GLN A 158 8.27 -3.97 8.40
CA GLN A 158 6.90 -3.54 8.06
C GLN A 158 5.91 -4.71 8.10
N PHE A 159 6.35 -5.91 7.71
CA PHE A 159 5.52 -7.11 7.66
C PHE A 159 5.20 -7.59 9.08
N HIS A 160 6.18 -7.54 9.98
CA HIS A 160 5.95 -7.84 11.40
C HIS A 160 4.94 -6.87 12.02
N LEU A 161 5.02 -5.57 11.72
CA LEU A 161 4.05 -4.58 12.20
C LEU A 161 2.65 -4.89 11.68
N LEU A 162 2.49 -5.15 10.38
CA LEU A 162 1.18 -5.45 9.78
C LEU A 162 0.56 -6.74 10.32
N ASN A 163 1.36 -7.79 10.52
CA ASN A 163 0.87 -9.03 11.14
C ASN A 163 0.42 -8.79 12.57
N LYS A 164 1.23 -8.10 13.39
CA LYS A 164 0.86 -7.78 14.78
C LYS A 164 -0.42 -6.95 14.87
N LEU A 165 -0.56 -5.91 14.03
CA LEU A 165 -1.78 -5.11 13.98
C LEU A 165 -2.98 -5.95 13.54
N ALA A 166 -2.80 -6.84 12.56
CA ALA A 166 -3.86 -7.73 12.13
C ALA A 166 -4.30 -8.69 13.24
N ASP A 167 -3.36 -9.22 14.02
CA ASP A 167 -3.65 -10.09 15.16
C ASP A 167 -4.42 -9.33 16.26
N GLU A 168 -4.02 -8.10 16.57
CA GLU A 168 -4.73 -7.25 17.55
C GLU A 168 -6.15 -6.91 17.10
N VAL A 169 -6.35 -6.56 15.81
CA VAL A 169 -7.68 -6.32 15.24
C VAL A 169 -8.52 -7.59 15.24
N ASN A 170 -7.96 -8.73 14.84
CA ASN A 170 -8.66 -10.02 14.86
C ASN A 170 -9.03 -10.46 16.28
N ALA A 171 -8.18 -10.18 17.27
CA ALA A 171 -8.49 -10.48 18.67
C ALA A 171 -9.67 -9.62 19.18
N LEU A 172 -9.77 -8.37 18.73
CA LEU A 172 -10.84 -7.45 19.15
C LEU A 172 -12.17 -7.68 18.41
N CYS A 173 -12.11 -7.81 17.08
CA CYS A 173 -13.27 -7.81 16.19
C CYS A 173 -13.71 -9.21 15.76
N GLY A 174 -12.97 -10.24 16.15
CA GLY A 174 -13.24 -11.63 15.79
C GLY A 174 -12.27 -12.20 14.77
N ARG A 175 -12.17 -13.53 14.75
CA ARG A 175 -11.24 -14.24 13.88
C ARG A 175 -11.53 -13.90 12.41
N LYS A 176 -10.50 -13.49 11.67
CA LYS A 176 -10.56 -13.06 10.26
C LYS A 176 -11.25 -11.71 10.00
N ALA A 177 -11.38 -10.84 11.01
CA ALA A 177 -11.78 -9.45 10.79
C ALA A 177 -10.85 -8.72 9.80
N VAL A 178 -9.54 -8.97 9.88
CA VAL A 178 -8.60 -8.52 8.83
C VAL A 178 -8.62 -9.52 7.68
N ILE A 179 -9.26 -9.13 6.58
CA ILE A 179 -9.45 -9.98 5.40
C ILE A 179 -8.27 -9.91 4.42
N GLN A 180 -7.53 -8.80 4.40
CA GLN A 180 -6.34 -8.64 3.55
C GLN A 180 -5.36 -7.63 4.14
N LYS A 181 -4.06 -7.91 3.99
CA LYS A 181 -2.94 -7.04 4.37
C LYS A 181 -2.22 -6.55 3.12
N PHE A 182 -1.74 -5.31 3.13
CA PHE A 182 -1.04 -4.67 2.01
C PHE A 182 0.23 -3.98 2.51
N ALA A 183 1.38 -4.31 1.92
CA ALA A 183 2.68 -3.73 2.27
C ALA A 183 3.12 -2.64 1.28
N GLY A 184 4.22 -1.95 1.61
CA GLY A 184 4.92 -1.04 0.70
C GLY A 184 6.17 -1.70 0.12
N GLY A 185 6.26 -1.80 -1.21
CA GLY A 185 7.40 -2.41 -1.90
C GLY A 185 7.46 -3.95 -1.82
N PRO A 186 8.51 -4.58 -2.38
CA PRO A 186 8.61 -6.03 -2.46
C PRO A 186 8.66 -6.69 -1.08
N CYS A 187 8.18 -7.93 -1.00
CA CYS A 187 8.10 -8.64 0.27
C CYS A 187 9.46 -9.15 0.75
N PHE A 188 9.77 -8.83 2.00
CA PHE A 188 10.98 -9.27 2.71
C PHE A 188 10.62 -10.00 4.02
N ALA A 189 9.47 -10.66 4.08
CA ALA A 189 9.01 -11.37 5.27
C ALA A 189 9.98 -12.46 5.75
N CYS A 190 10.72 -13.07 4.83
CA CYS A 190 11.74 -14.08 5.16
C CYS A 190 13.12 -13.48 5.43
N TYR A 191 13.29 -12.16 5.50
CA TYR A 191 14.62 -11.57 5.75
C TYR A 191 15.10 -11.89 7.18
N PRO A 192 16.37 -12.29 7.38
CA PRO A 192 17.50 -12.22 6.44
C PRO A 192 17.63 -13.40 5.46
N GLU A 193 16.82 -14.44 5.59
CA GLU A 193 16.81 -15.56 4.66
C GLU A 193 16.30 -15.16 3.25
N ALA A 194 16.84 -15.82 2.21
CA ALA A 194 16.36 -15.63 0.85
C ALA A 194 14.95 -16.21 0.67
N CYS A 195 14.10 -15.50 -0.08
CA CYS A 195 12.84 -16.05 -0.58
C CYS A 195 13.10 -17.30 -1.42
N LEU A 196 12.14 -18.24 -1.46
CA LEU A 196 12.29 -19.46 -2.28
C LEU A 196 12.10 -19.19 -3.79
N GLY A 197 11.56 -18.03 -4.16
CA GLY A 197 11.26 -17.69 -5.55
C GLY A 197 10.04 -18.41 -6.10
N GLU A 198 9.64 -18.09 -7.34
CA GLU A 198 8.58 -18.81 -8.08
C GLU A 198 7.24 -18.93 -7.30
N GLY A 199 6.88 -17.91 -6.54
CA GLY A 199 5.68 -17.92 -5.69
C GLY A 199 5.81 -18.66 -4.36
N LYS A 200 6.91 -19.39 -4.13
CA LYS A 200 7.19 -20.13 -2.89
C LYS A 200 7.82 -19.21 -1.84
N CYS A 201 7.43 -19.39 -0.57
CA CYS A 201 7.88 -18.56 0.55
C CYS A 201 8.38 -19.45 1.70
N ARG A 202 9.41 -19.02 2.43
CA ARG A 202 9.85 -19.72 3.66
C ARG A 202 8.92 -19.48 4.84
N ALA A 203 8.25 -18.32 4.85
CA ALA A 203 7.30 -17.91 5.88
C ALA A 203 5.98 -17.49 5.21
N PRO A 204 5.20 -18.45 4.66
CA PRO A 204 3.97 -18.15 3.94
C PRO A 204 2.92 -17.38 4.77
N GLU A 205 2.90 -17.57 6.09
CA GLU A 205 2.01 -16.89 7.03
C GLU A 205 2.37 -15.41 7.27
N LEU A 206 3.66 -15.06 7.13
CA LEU A 206 4.15 -13.68 7.24
C LEU A 206 4.11 -12.92 5.92
N LYS A 207 3.81 -13.63 4.83
CA LYS A 207 3.76 -13.14 3.46
C LYS A 207 2.73 -12.02 3.31
N ILE A 208 3.15 -10.84 2.82
CA ILE A 208 2.24 -9.75 2.44
C ILE A 208 2.70 -9.17 1.11
N ALA A 209 1.77 -9.04 0.16
CA ALA A 209 2.05 -8.41 -1.13
C ALA A 209 2.01 -6.88 -1.03
N SER A 210 2.68 -6.20 -1.96
CA SER A 210 2.60 -4.74 -2.04
C SER A 210 1.23 -4.28 -2.51
N LEU A 211 0.84 -3.06 -2.14
CA LEU A 211 -0.36 -2.40 -2.68
C LEU A 211 -0.38 -2.44 -4.21
N GLU A 212 0.70 -1.98 -4.85
CA GLU A 212 0.81 -1.91 -6.33
C GLU A 212 0.86 -3.30 -6.96
N GLY A 213 1.52 -4.27 -6.30
CA GLY A 213 1.55 -5.66 -6.75
C GLY A 213 0.19 -6.35 -6.65
N MET A 214 -0.76 -5.77 -5.91
CA MET A 214 -2.17 -6.16 -5.84
C MET A 214 -3.09 -5.25 -6.67
N GLY A 215 -2.52 -4.38 -7.50
CA GLY A 215 -3.28 -3.48 -8.38
C GLY A 215 -3.82 -2.21 -7.72
N VAL A 216 -3.54 -1.97 -6.44
CA VAL A 216 -4.00 -0.75 -5.75
C VAL A 216 -3.20 0.47 -6.24
N CYS A 217 -3.89 1.48 -6.73
CA CYS A 217 -3.29 2.74 -7.15
C CYS A 217 -2.87 3.59 -5.92
N VAL A 218 -1.64 3.42 -5.45
CA VAL A 218 -1.12 4.11 -4.24
C VAL A 218 -1.11 5.64 -4.40
N ASP A 219 -0.89 6.14 -5.62
CA ASP A 219 -0.94 7.58 -5.91
C ASP A 219 -2.32 8.16 -5.59
N GLN A 220 -3.37 7.56 -6.15
CA GLN A 220 -4.73 8.03 -5.93
C GLN A 220 -5.17 7.80 -4.49
N LEU A 221 -4.78 6.67 -3.88
CA LEU A 221 -5.02 6.39 -2.47
C LEU A 221 -4.49 7.53 -1.57
N CYS A 222 -3.25 7.98 -1.82
CA CYS A 222 -2.64 9.06 -1.05
C CYS A 222 -3.25 10.43 -1.36
N LYS A 223 -3.66 10.69 -2.61
CA LYS A 223 -4.37 11.92 -3.00
C LYS A 223 -5.76 12.01 -2.37
N ASP A 224 -6.49 10.90 -2.33
CA ASP A 224 -7.80 10.83 -1.68
C ASP A 224 -7.69 11.02 -0.16
N LEU A 225 -6.69 10.40 0.50
CA LEU A 225 -6.43 10.66 1.92
C LEU A 225 -6.04 12.11 2.19
N ALA A 226 -5.20 12.72 1.34
CA ALA A 226 -4.85 14.14 1.47
C ALA A 226 -6.09 15.03 1.42
N PHE A 227 -6.98 14.77 0.46
CA PHE A 227 -8.24 15.50 0.33
C PHE A 227 -9.18 15.28 1.51
N LEU A 228 -9.41 14.03 1.92
CA LEU A 228 -10.37 13.68 2.97
C LEU A 228 -9.92 14.11 4.37
N THR A 229 -8.61 14.14 4.62
CA THR A 229 -8.04 14.55 5.90
C THR A 229 -7.58 16.01 5.93
N ALA A 230 -7.66 16.72 4.80
CA ALA A 230 -7.05 18.02 4.59
C ALA A 230 -5.55 18.08 4.96
N ASP A 231 -4.83 16.95 4.84
CA ASP A 231 -3.39 16.85 5.09
C ASP A 231 -2.63 16.48 3.81
N ASP A 232 -2.10 17.50 3.13
CA ASP A 232 -1.29 17.33 1.91
C ASP A 232 -0.01 16.52 2.11
N GLN A 233 0.40 16.29 3.36
CA GLN A 233 1.53 15.43 3.65
C GLN A 233 1.23 13.93 3.43
N TRP A 234 0.00 13.53 3.12
CA TRP A 234 -0.27 12.19 2.59
C TRP A 234 0.28 11.99 1.18
N LYS A 235 0.35 13.04 0.36
CA LYS A 235 0.78 12.95 -1.04
C LYS A 235 2.18 12.33 -1.12
N ILE A 236 2.32 11.37 -2.03
CA ILE A 236 3.61 10.80 -2.39
C ILE A 236 4.19 11.55 -3.59
N VAL A 237 5.50 11.54 -3.72
CA VAL A 237 6.19 12.04 -4.90
C VAL A 237 6.89 10.85 -5.53
N TRP A 238 6.55 10.56 -6.78
CA TRP A 238 7.11 9.43 -7.50
C TRP A 238 8.61 9.62 -7.77
N ILE A 239 9.35 8.53 -7.67
CA ILE A 239 10.79 8.51 -7.94
C ILE A 239 11.02 8.62 -9.45
N LYS A 240 11.74 9.66 -9.85
CA LYS A 240 12.32 9.86 -11.17
C LYS A 240 13.79 9.45 -11.13
N GLY A 241 14.25 8.78 -12.19
CA GLY A 241 15.64 8.33 -12.29
C GLY A 241 16.02 7.37 -11.16
N PHE A 242 15.18 6.38 -10.89
CA PHE A 242 15.39 5.39 -9.83
C PHE A 242 16.79 4.76 -9.96
N SER A 243 17.57 4.84 -8.88
CA SER A 243 18.99 4.45 -8.77
C SER A 243 19.98 5.13 -9.72
N ALA A 244 19.59 6.20 -10.40
CA ALA A 244 20.54 7.10 -11.05
C ALA A 244 21.06 8.14 -10.05
N ASP A 245 22.23 8.72 -10.29
CA ASP A 245 22.75 9.82 -9.46
C ASP A 245 21.80 11.03 -9.46
N THR A 246 21.03 11.18 -10.53
CA THR A 246 19.98 12.19 -10.72
C THR A 246 18.64 11.84 -10.04
N GLN A 247 18.55 10.73 -9.28
CA GLN A 247 17.31 10.29 -8.63
C GLN A 247 16.65 11.42 -7.83
N LYS A 248 15.36 11.68 -8.09
CA LYS A 248 14.53 12.62 -7.32
C LYS A 248 13.10 12.09 -7.17
N PRO A 249 12.47 12.16 -6.00
CA PRO A 249 13.03 12.62 -4.73
C PRO A 249 14.06 11.63 -4.15
N LYS A 250 14.97 12.16 -3.33
CA LYS A 250 15.94 11.36 -2.56
C LYS A 250 15.32 10.70 -1.32
N THR A 251 14.08 11.06 -0.98
CA THR A 251 13.32 10.50 0.13
C THR A 251 12.00 9.94 -0.35
N TRP A 252 11.56 8.84 0.25
CA TRP A 252 10.24 8.24 -0.01
C TRP A 252 9.40 8.07 1.25
N LYS A 253 8.11 7.78 1.05
CA LYS A 253 7.17 7.37 2.08
C LYS A 253 6.67 5.97 1.73
N GLY A 254 6.76 5.03 2.65
CA GLY A 254 6.12 3.72 2.50
C GLY A 254 4.65 3.83 2.88
N THR A 255 3.77 3.30 2.04
CA THR A 255 2.34 3.18 2.31
C THR A 255 1.97 1.71 2.48
N MET A 256 1.20 1.40 3.51
CA MET A 256 0.71 0.06 3.83
C MET A 256 -0.77 0.15 4.19
N ALA A 257 -1.49 -0.97 4.16
CA ALA A 257 -2.90 -0.99 4.54
C ALA A 257 -3.39 -2.32 5.11
N LEU A 258 -4.53 -2.27 5.79
CA LEU A 258 -5.35 -3.41 6.21
C LEU A 258 -6.77 -3.21 5.67
N ALA A 259 -7.33 -4.22 5.02
CA ALA A 259 -8.76 -4.30 4.77
C ALA A 259 -9.41 -5.02 5.95
N ILE A 260 -10.38 -4.36 6.59
CA ILE A 260 -11.01 -4.80 7.83
C ILE A 260 -12.51 -4.92 7.58
N GLN A 261 -13.06 -6.09 7.90
CA GLN A 261 -14.47 -6.35 8.01
C GLN A 261 -14.87 -6.27 9.48
N LEU A 262 -15.88 -5.46 9.77
CA LEU A 262 -16.47 -5.33 11.09
C LEU A 262 -17.56 -6.38 11.22
N ILE A 263 -17.30 -7.40 12.03
CA ILE A 263 -18.34 -8.33 12.43
C ILE A 263 -19.10 -7.61 13.55
N GLU A 264 -20.40 -7.36 13.36
CA GLU A 264 -21.25 -6.93 14.47
C GLU A 264 -21.05 -7.93 15.60
N LYS A 265 -20.56 -7.46 16.75
CA LYS A 265 -20.65 -8.26 17.97
C LYS A 265 -22.15 -8.51 18.12
N LYS A 266 -22.59 -9.75 17.90
CA LYS A 266 -23.88 -10.20 18.42
C LYS A 266 -23.90 -9.69 19.85
N ALA A 267 -24.83 -8.78 20.13
CA ALA A 267 -25.03 -8.28 21.47
C ALA A 267 -25.00 -9.50 22.37
N ASN A 268 -24.05 -9.55 23.30
CA ASN A 268 -24.13 -10.48 24.41
C ASN A 268 -25.34 -10.00 25.21
N SER A 269 -26.53 -10.38 24.76
CA SER A 269 -27.70 -10.62 25.59
C SER A 269 -27.36 -11.85 26.43
N GLY A 270 -26.60 -11.61 27.49
CA GLY A 270 -26.39 -12.49 28.63
C GLY A 270 -26.62 -11.66 29.87
#